data_AF-A0A6M3KVD9-F1
#
_entry.id   AF-A0A6M3KVD9-F1
#
_cell.length_a   1.000
_cell.length_b   1.000
_cell.length_c   1.000
_cell.angle_alpha   90.00
_cell.angle_beta   90.00
_cell.angle_gamma   90.00
#
_symmetry.space_group_name_H-M   'P 1'
#
loop_
_entity.id
_entity.type
_entity.pdbx_description
1 polymer ?
#
loop_
_entity_poly.entity_id
_entity_poly.type
_entity_poly.pdbx_seq_one_letter_code
_entity_poly.pdbx_strand_id
1 'polypeptide(L)'
;MLHTTFAKAKEQEACIESYRKMAKSLGGVTKYGKDTPIPLDKILEVCGLQDTIWSLRCTIEPSKNTLIEFACQCAEHVLHFYEDKYPNDNRPRKAIEAARVCITDKSQDAARAARAAWEVAWDAAGAAWDAWEVAWDAARD
;
A
#
# COMPACT_ATOMS: atom_id res chain seq x y z
N MET A 1 -8.77 16.23 3.92
CA MET A 1 -7.36 16.11 4.35
C MET A 1 -7.31 14.99 5.37
N LEU A 2 -6.38 14.03 5.24
CA LEU A 2 -6.24 12.91 6.16
C LEU A 2 -5.27 13.28 7.29
N HIS A 3 -5.55 12.79 8.49
CA HIS A 3 -4.72 13.00 9.67
C HIS A 3 -4.40 11.70 10.38
N THR A 4 -3.29 11.68 11.12
CA THR A 4 -2.95 10.65 12.10
C THR A 4 -2.69 11.28 13.47
N THR A 5 -2.28 10.51 14.47
CA THR A 5 -1.82 11.01 15.77
C THR A 5 -0.61 10.19 16.23
N PHE A 6 0.17 10.72 17.17
CA PHE A 6 1.23 9.92 17.80
C PHE A 6 0.69 8.69 18.51
N ALA A 7 -0.52 8.75 19.08
CA ALA A 7 -1.16 7.60 19.71
C ALA A 7 -1.49 6.50 18.69
N LYS A 8 -2.15 6.85 17.57
CA LYS A 8 -2.50 5.91 16.49
C LYS A 8 -1.27 5.33 15.80
N ALA A 9 -0.27 6.16 15.53
CA ALA A 9 1.00 5.69 14.98
C ALA A 9 1.69 4.68 15.91
N LYS A 10 1.66 4.93 17.24
CA LYS A 10 2.21 4.00 18.22
C LYS A 10 1.43 2.69 18.31
N GLU A 11 0.10 2.76 18.24
CA GLU A 11 -0.79 1.59 18.23
C GLU A 11 -0.52 0.67 17.02
N GLN A 12 -0.21 1.26 15.86
CA GLN A 12 0.18 0.52 14.64
C GLN A 12 1.68 0.24 14.56
N GLU A 13 2.41 0.39 15.66
CA GLU A 13 3.85 0.10 15.77
C GLU A 13 4.70 0.84 14.72
N ALA A 14 4.42 2.13 14.52
CA ALA A 14 5.19 2.97 13.61
C ALA A 14 6.69 2.90 13.92
N CYS A 15 7.49 2.87 12.85
CA CYS A 15 8.95 2.82 12.94
C CYS A 15 9.47 3.89 13.92
N ILE A 16 10.32 3.45 14.85
CA ILE A 16 10.84 4.29 15.94
C ILE A 16 11.60 5.50 15.38
N GLU A 17 12.31 5.33 14.27
CA GLU A 17 13.08 6.41 13.65
C GLU A 17 12.16 7.53 13.14
N SER A 18 11.19 7.20 12.30
CA SER A 18 10.22 8.16 11.75
C SER A 18 9.34 8.76 12.86
N TYR A 19 8.94 7.97 13.85
CA TYR A 19 8.21 8.46 15.02
C TYR A 19 9.00 9.53 15.80
N ARG A 20 10.28 9.26 16.09
CA ARG A 20 11.17 10.22 16.79
C ARG A 20 11.45 11.45 15.95
N LYS A 21 11.66 11.27 14.64
CA LYS A 21 11.86 12.38 13.69
C LYS A 21 10.65 13.32 13.69
N MET A 22 9.45 12.76 13.60
CA MET A 22 8.19 13.51 13.64
C MET A 22 7.95 14.19 15.00
N ALA A 23 8.23 13.49 16.10
CA ALA A 23 8.16 14.07 17.44
C ALA A 23 9.10 15.28 17.57
N LYS A 24 10.35 15.17 17.10
CA LYS A 24 11.33 16.25 17.15
C LYS A 24 10.87 17.46 16.33
N SER A 25 10.33 17.28 15.13
CA SER A 25 9.86 18.40 14.29
C SER A 25 8.68 19.17 14.90
N LEU A 26 7.90 18.54 15.78
CA LEU A 26 6.75 19.14 16.45
C LEU A 26 7.03 19.62 17.89
N GLY A 27 8.29 19.59 18.32
CA GLY A 27 8.68 20.02 19.67
C GLY A 27 8.43 18.98 20.77
N GLY A 28 8.28 17.72 20.40
CA GLY A 28 8.09 16.57 21.29
C GLY A 28 6.62 16.18 21.49
N VAL A 29 6.37 14.88 21.70
CA VAL A 29 5.01 14.32 21.85
C VAL A 29 4.26 14.94 23.03
N THR A 30 4.94 15.19 24.16
CA THR A 30 4.32 15.78 25.35
C THR A 30 3.85 17.20 25.09
N LYS A 31 4.64 18.02 24.38
CA LYS A 31 4.30 19.41 24.07
C LYS A 31 3.24 19.50 22.98
N TYR A 32 3.37 18.69 21.94
CA TYR A 32 2.43 18.70 20.82
C TYR A 32 1.08 18.06 21.17
N GLY A 33 1.09 17.06 22.07
CA GLY A 33 -0.06 16.25 22.44
C GLY A 33 -0.11 14.95 21.64
N LYS A 34 -0.23 13.81 22.34
CA LYS A 34 -0.22 12.47 21.70
C LYS A 34 -1.44 12.21 20.81
N ASP A 35 -2.55 12.87 21.09
CA ASP A 35 -3.84 12.73 20.40
C ASP A 35 -4.12 13.89 19.44
N THR A 36 -3.19 14.85 19.33
CA THR A 36 -3.31 16.00 18.43
C THR A 36 -3.20 15.53 16.98
N PRO A 37 -4.16 15.90 16.09
CA PRO A 37 -4.11 15.53 14.68
C PRO A 37 -2.86 16.06 13.98
N ILE A 38 -2.15 15.15 13.30
CA ILE A 38 -1.02 15.45 12.43
C ILE A 38 -1.49 15.23 10.98
N PRO A 39 -1.54 16.27 10.13
CA PRO A 39 -1.95 16.10 8.75
C PRO A 39 -0.86 15.34 7.96
N LEU A 40 -1.28 14.52 7.00
CA LEU A 40 -0.38 13.62 6.26
C LEU A 40 0.62 14.37 5.35
N ASP A 41 0.33 15.60 4.95
CA ASP A 41 1.27 16.49 4.27
C ASP A 41 2.47 16.86 5.15
N LYS A 42 2.26 17.01 6.47
CA LYS A 42 3.34 17.21 7.41
C LYS A 42 4.20 15.96 7.57
N ILE A 43 3.59 14.77 7.55
CA ILE A 43 4.34 13.51 7.48
C ILE A 43 5.18 13.45 6.20
N LEU A 44 4.62 13.89 5.07
CA LEU A 44 5.33 13.93 3.79
C LEU A 44 6.55 14.86 3.83
N GLU A 45 6.38 16.06 4.39
CA GLU A 45 7.45 17.04 4.53
C GLU A 45 8.58 16.53 5.44
N VAL A 46 8.23 15.87 6.56
CA VAL A 46 9.21 15.51 7.61
C VAL A 46 9.79 14.12 7.39
N CYS A 47 8.95 13.12 7.15
CA CYS A 47 9.34 11.71 7.10
C CYS A 47 9.50 11.20 5.67
N GLY A 48 8.81 11.81 4.71
CA GLY A 48 8.89 11.47 3.29
C GLY A 48 7.77 10.53 2.85
N LEU A 49 7.74 10.27 1.53
CA LEU A 49 6.62 9.62 0.86
C LEU A 49 6.29 8.22 1.41
N GLN A 50 7.31 7.41 1.69
CA GLN A 50 7.11 6.05 2.18
C GLN A 50 6.35 6.04 3.52
N ASP A 51 6.75 6.89 4.46
CA ASP A 51 6.09 7.02 5.75
C ASP A 51 4.68 7.63 5.62
N THR A 52 4.48 8.56 4.69
CA THR A 52 3.14 9.09 4.39
C THR A 52 2.21 8.01 3.88
N ILE A 53 2.63 7.19 2.93
CA ILE A 53 1.82 6.07 2.41
C ILE A 53 1.56 5.06 3.54
N TRP A 54 2.57 4.73 4.34
CA TRP A 54 2.42 3.82 5.47
C TRP A 54 1.38 4.34 6.49
N SER A 55 1.38 5.66 6.75
CA SER A 55 0.48 6.29 7.72
C SER A 55 -1.01 6.21 7.37
N LEU A 56 -1.36 5.86 6.12
CA LEU A 56 -2.74 5.54 5.74
C LEU A 56 -3.33 4.43 6.62
N ARG A 57 -2.52 3.55 7.22
CA ARG A 57 -2.99 2.50 8.15
C ARG A 57 -3.48 3.04 9.50
N CYS A 58 -3.05 4.23 9.89
CA CYS A 58 -3.28 4.79 11.22
C CYS A 58 -3.94 6.17 11.17
N THR A 59 -4.78 6.42 10.16
CA THR A 59 -5.50 7.69 10.06
C THR A 59 -6.65 7.81 11.06
N ILE A 60 -7.06 9.04 11.33
CA ILE A 60 -8.27 9.35 12.09
C ILE A 60 -9.49 9.10 11.19
N GLU A 61 -9.47 9.65 9.98
CA GLU A 61 -10.50 9.44 8.97
C GLU A 61 -10.32 8.08 8.27
N PRO A 62 -11.40 7.44 7.76
CA PRO A 62 -11.28 6.22 6.98
C PRO A 62 -10.47 6.42 5.70
N SER A 63 -9.34 5.71 5.59
CA SER A 63 -8.40 5.78 4.46
C SER A 63 -8.40 4.52 3.59
N LYS A 64 -9.10 3.45 4.00
CA LYS A 64 -9.04 2.13 3.35
C LYS A 64 -9.30 2.22 1.85
N ASN A 65 -10.32 2.99 1.44
CA ASN A 65 -10.64 3.15 0.03
C ASN A 65 -9.54 3.91 -0.73
N THR A 66 -8.97 4.95 -0.11
CA THR A 66 -7.82 5.69 -0.68
C THR A 66 -6.61 4.78 -0.87
N LEU A 67 -6.33 3.93 0.12
CA LEU A 67 -5.23 2.97 0.05
C LEU A 67 -5.44 1.94 -1.07
N ILE A 68 -6.66 1.40 -1.20
CA ILE A 68 -7.01 0.46 -2.27
C ILE A 68 -6.83 1.13 -3.64
N GLU A 69 -7.42 2.32 -3.84
CA GLU A 69 -7.34 2.99 -5.15
C GLU A 69 -5.90 3.36 -5.51
N PHE A 70 -5.11 3.85 -4.55
CA PHE A 70 -3.69 4.13 -4.76
C PHE A 70 -2.93 2.86 -5.19
N ALA A 71 -3.14 1.74 -4.51
CA ALA A 71 -2.50 0.47 -4.84
C ALA A 71 -2.90 -0.02 -6.25
N CYS A 72 -4.19 0.10 -6.60
CA CYS A 72 -4.68 -0.23 -7.94
C CYS A 72 -4.01 0.63 -9.01
N GLN A 73 -3.91 1.94 -8.81
CA GLN A 73 -3.24 2.85 -9.76
C GLN A 73 -1.76 2.51 -9.94
N CYS A 74 -1.05 2.19 -8.86
CA CYS A 74 0.35 1.74 -8.94
C CYS A 74 0.48 0.43 -9.73
N ALA A 75 -0.40 -0.55 -9.49
CA ALA A 75 -0.39 -1.82 -10.19
C ALA A 75 -0.74 -1.66 -11.68
N GLU A 76 -1.73 -0.84 -12.01
CA GLU A 76 -2.11 -0.55 -13.41
C GLU A 76 -0.99 0.13 -14.18
N HIS A 77 -0.24 1.03 -13.54
CA HIS A 77 0.85 1.75 -14.18
C HIS A 77 1.90 0.81 -14.80
N VAL A 78 2.12 -0.35 -14.18
CA VAL A 78 3.10 -1.36 -14.62
C VAL A 78 2.47 -2.60 -15.24
N LEU A 79 1.14 -2.70 -15.27
CA LEU A 79 0.42 -3.89 -15.71
C LEU A 79 0.78 -4.31 -17.15
N HIS A 80 0.98 -3.33 -18.03
CA HIS A 80 1.31 -3.57 -19.44
C HIS A 80 2.58 -4.43 -19.63
N PHE A 81 3.61 -4.27 -18.78
CA PHE A 81 4.81 -5.12 -18.85
C PHE A 81 4.49 -6.61 -18.65
N TYR A 82 3.53 -6.90 -17.77
CA TYR A 82 3.08 -8.27 -17.54
C TYR A 82 2.26 -8.78 -18.72
N GLU A 83 1.30 -7.98 -19.20
CA GLU A 83 0.39 -8.40 -20.26
C GLU A 83 1.07 -8.55 -21.63
N ASP A 84 2.07 -7.73 -21.93
CA ASP A 84 2.88 -7.87 -23.14
C ASP A 84 3.65 -9.20 -23.15
N LYS A 85 4.15 -9.64 -21.98
CA LYS A 85 4.89 -10.90 -21.82
C LYS A 85 3.96 -12.12 -21.70
N TYR A 86 2.78 -11.94 -21.09
CA TYR A 86 1.81 -12.98 -20.81
C TYR A 86 0.41 -12.58 -21.31
N PRO A 87 0.20 -12.48 -22.64
CA PRO A 87 -1.01 -11.89 -23.22
C PRO A 87 -2.31 -12.68 -22.93
N ASN A 88 -2.18 -13.95 -22.56
CA ASN A 88 -3.32 -14.81 -22.23
C ASN A 88 -3.55 -14.95 -20.71
N ASP A 89 -2.76 -14.27 -19.87
CA ASP A 89 -2.87 -14.33 -18.41
C ASP A 89 -3.37 -13.00 -17.84
N ASN A 90 -4.65 -12.97 -17.47
CA ASN A 90 -5.31 -11.80 -16.93
C ASN A 90 -5.43 -11.80 -15.40
N ARG A 91 -4.71 -12.68 -14.69
CA ARG A 91 -4.79 -12.77 -13.21
C ARG A 91 -4.46 -11.44 -12.53
N PRO A 92 -3.39 -10.70 -12.90
CA PRO A 92 -3.11 -9.40 -12.28
C PRO A 92 -4.21 -8.36 -12.53
N ARG A 93 -4.75 -8.28 -13.75
CA ARG A 93 -5.86 -7.40 -14.10
C ARG A 93 -7.11 -7.68 -13.26
N LYS A 94 -7.49 -8.96 -13.15
CA LYS A 94 -8.64 -9.39 -12.33
C LYS A 94 -8.47 -9.06 -10.85
N ALA A 95 -7.25 -9.16 -10.32
CA ALA A 95 -6.98 -8.77 -8.93
C ALA A 95 -7.19 -7.27 -8.70
N ILE A 96 -6.77 -6.42 -9.64
CA ILE A 96 -7.00 -4.97 -9.59
C ILE A 96 -8.50 -4.65 -9.64
N GLU A 97 -9.23 -5.25 -10.57
CA GLU A 97 -10.68 -5.08 -10.72
C GLU A 97 -11.43 -5.50 -9.45
N ALA A 98 -11.11 -6.67 -8.89
CA ALA A 98 -11.73 -7.16 -7.67
C ALA A 98 -11.40 -6.29 -6.44
N ALA A 99 -10.19 -5.76 -6.35
CA ALA A 99 -9.82 -4.82 -5.30
C ALA A 99 -10.66 -3.54 -5.36
N ARG A 100 -10.91 -2.98 -6.56
CA ARG A 100 -11.80 -1.81 -6.72
C ARG A 100 -13.26 -2.11 -6.40
N VAL A 101 -13.76 -3.31 -6.67
CA VAL A 101 -15.10 -3.71 -6.24
C VAL A 101 -15.25 -3.58 -4.72
N CYS A 102 -14.21 -3.90 -3.94
CA CYS A 102 -14.24 -3.70 -2.49
C CYS A 102 -14.39 -2.23 -2.05
N ILE A 103 -14.24 -1.24 -2.94
CA ILE A 103 -14.49 0.18 -2.65
C ILE A 103 -16.00 0.46 -2.59
N THR A 104 -16.78 -0.10 -3.52
CA THR A 104 -18.23 0.13 -3.64
C THR A 104 -19.06 -0.96 -2.95
N ASP A 105 -18.61 -2.21 -2.98
CA ASP A 105 -19.24 -3.34 -2.30
C ASP A 105 -18.44 -3.75 -1.05
N LYS A 106 -19.10 -3.68 0.12
CA LYS A 106 -18.52 -4.06 1.43
C LYS A 106 -18.95 -5.46 1.89
N SER A 107 -19.58 -6.24 1.02
CA SER A 107 -20.02 -7.60 1.29
C SER A 107 -18.84 -8.53 1.59
N GLN A 108 -19.10 -9.59 2.34
CA GLN A 108 -18.10 -10.64 2.56
C GLN A 108 -17.77 -11.37 1.25
N ASP A 109 -18.73 -11.45 0.32
CA ASP A 109 -18.52 -12.11 -0.97
C ASP A 109 -17.56 -11.32 -1.84
N ALA A 110 -17.70 -9.99 -1.93
CA ALA A 110 -16.72 -9.14 -2.59
C ALA A 110 -15.32 -9.27 -1.96
N ALA A 111 -15.24 -9.31 -0.63
CA ALA A 111 -13.97 -9.50 0.08
C ALA A 111 -13.33 -10.87 -0.23
N ARG A 112 -14.12 -11.95 -0.28
CA ARG A 112 -13.65 -13.29 -0.63
C ARG A 112 -13.20 -13.36 -2.09
N ALA A 113 -13.95 -12.75 -3.01
CA ALA A 113 -13.61 -12.70 -4.41
C ALA A 113 -12.29 -11.93 -4.64
N ALA A 114 -12.11 -10.78 -3.99
CA ALA A 114 -10.86 -10.03 -4.05
C ALA A 114 -9.68 -10.82 -3.46
N ARG A 115 -9.91 -11.56 -2.36
CA ARG A 115 -8.87 -12.42 -1.78
C ARG A 115 -8.45 -13.54 -2.72
N ALA A 116 -9.42 -14.25 -3.31
CA ALA A 116 -9.14 -15.32 -4.27
C ALA A 116 -8.41 -14.79 -5.52
N ALA A 117 -8.81 -13.62 -6.04
CA ALA A 117 -8.14 -12.97 -7.16
C ALA A 117 -6.69 -12.56 -6.82
N TRP A 118 -6.45 -12.09 -5.59
CA TRP A 118 -5.09 -11.80 -5.11
C TRP A 118 -4.23 -13.07 -5.01
N GLU A 119 -4.76 -14.17 -4.50
CA GLU A 119 -4.01 -15.44 -4.36
C GLU A 119 -3.53 -15.95 -5.72
N VAL A 120 -4.43 -16.00 -6.71
CA VAL A 120 -4.04 -16.47 -8.06
C VAL A 120 -3.08 -15.51 -8.78
N ALA A 121 -3.18 -14.20 -8.53
CA ALA A 121 -2.26 -13.22 -9.08
C ALA A 121 -0.89 -13.28 -8.40
N TRP A 122 -0.84 -13.64 -7.12
CA TRP A 122 0.41 -13.87 -6.40
C TRP A 122 1.18 -15.07 -6.97
N ASP A 123 0.47 -16.17 -7.25
CA ASP A 123 1.05 -17.33 -7.93
C ASP A 123 1.58 -16.98 -9.33
N ALA A 124 0.87 -16.09 -10.04
CA ALA A 124 1.28 -15.58 -11.34
C ALA A 124 2.58 -14.78 -11.27
N ALA A 125 2.69 -13.90 -10.27
CA ALA A 125 3.89 -13.12 -10.02
C ALA A 125 5.10 -14.00 -9.66
N GLY A 126 4.89 -15.04 -8.83
CA GLY A 126 5.92 -16.03 -8.52
C GLY A 126 6.44 -16.75 -9.76
N ALA A 127 5.55 -17.29 -10.59
CA ALA A 127 5.94 -17.93 -11.84
C ALA A 127 6.67 -16.99 -12.81
N ALA A 128 6.28 -15.71 -12.86
CA ALA A 128 6.95 -14.71 -13.67
C ALA A 128 8.36 -14.36 -13.16
N TRP A 129 8.53 -14.35 -11.83
CA TRP A 129 9.83 -14.15 -11.18
C TRP A 129 10.79 -15.31 -11.48
N ASP A 130 10.35 -16.55 -11.27
CA ASP A 130 11.15 -17.75 -11.56
C ASP A 130 11.58 -17.78 -13.04
N ALA A 131 10.67 -17.44 -13.95
CA ALA A 131 10.97 -17.36 -15.38
C ALA A 131 11.97 -16.23 -15.72
N TRP A 132 11.96 -15.13 -14.98
CA TRP A 132 12.94 -14.05 -15.14
C TRP A 132 14.32 -14.47 -14.64
N GLU A 133 14.43 -15.13 -13.48
CA GLU A 133 15.71 -15.63 -12.96
C GLU A 133 16.36 -16.61 -13.94
N VAL A 134 15.60 -17.57 -14.47
CA VAL A 134 16.10 -18.53 -15.47
C VAL A 134 16.62 -17.81 -16.73
N ALA A 135 15.89 -16.81 -17.22
CA ALA A 135 16.31 -16.04 -18.39
C ALA A 135 17.54 -15.16 -18.12
N TRP A 136 17.64 -14.61 -16.91
CA TRP A 136 18.77 -13.78 -16.47
C TRP A 136 20.06 -14.59 -16.35
N ASP A 137 19.98 -15.79 -15.76
CA ASP A 137 21.12 -16.69 -15.64
C ASP A 137 21.59 -17.17 -17.02
N ALA A 138 20.67 -17.56 -17.91
CA ALA A 138 20.99 -17.95 -19.28
C ALA A 138 21.63 -16.81 -20.11
N ALA A 139 21.38 -15.55 -19.76
CA ALA A 139 21.99 -14.40 -20.43
C ALA A 139 23.38 -14.04 -19.89
N ARG A 140 23.81 -14.64 -18.77
CA ARG A 140 25.11 -14.43 -18.14
C ARG A 140 26.16 -15.49 -18.49
N ASP A 141 25.71 -16.64 -19.00
CA ASP A 141 26.54 -17.70 -19.57
C ASP A 141 26.95 -17.40 -21.02
#